data_AF-A0A0J1FI00-F1
#
_entry.id   AF-A0A0J1FI00-F1
#
_cell.length_a   1.000
_cell.length_b   1.000
_cell.length_c   1.000
_cell.angle_alpha   90.00
_cell.angle_beta   90.00
_cell.angle_gamma   90.00
#
_symmetry.space_group_name_H-M   'P 1'
#
loop_
_entity.id
_entity.type
_entity.pdbx_description
1 polymer ?
#
loop_
_entity_poly.entity_id
_entity_poly.type
_entity_poly.pdbx_seq_one_letter_code
_entity_poly.pdbx_strand_id
1 'polypeptide(L)'
;MECRECLGLISEYVDDELPEEWVSDLENHLEGCPACRASERELRDLRREIRGAVESLVPPRGLEERIISSLWVSERKVRQVRTVWTALLLTSLFCPFFLLLSPIFAMFLNLAYVSTEALWRTGFTLLESAPAPLSLSLGVAGLLVMGLGGYLVRRLLRDIPANEVFS
;
A
#
# COMPACT_ATOMS: atom_id res chain seq x y z
N MET A 1 35.41 -41.98 18.62
CA MET A 1 34.52 -41.50 19.71
C MET A 1 34.40 -42.54 20.80
N GLU A 2 34.17 -42.08 22.03
CA GLU A 2 33.87 -42.91 23.18
C GLU A 2 32.36 -43.23 23.26
N CYS A 3 32.00 -44.33 23.93
CA CYS A 3 30.58 -44.74 24.06
C CYS A 3 29.71 -43.64 24.70
N ARG A 4 30.27 -42.88 25.65
CA ARG A 4 29.56 -41.78 26.31
C ARG A 4 29.22 -40.64 25.36
N GLU A 5 30.12 -40.34 24.43
CA GLU A 5 29.91 -39.30 23.40
C GLU A 5 28.87 -39.78 22.39
N CYS A 6 29.00 -41.03 21.93
CA CYS A 6 28.02 -41.68 21.05
C CYS A 6 26.61 -41.59 21.64
N LEU A 7 26.43 -42.01 22.90
CA LEU A 7 25.13 -41.98 23.58
C LEU A 7 24.50 -40.57 23.66
N GLY A 8 25.32 -39.52 23.74
CA GLY A 8 24.85 -38.14 23.71
C GLY A 8 24.33 -37.71 22.33
N LEU A 9 24.90 -38.25 21.26
CA LEU A 9 24.58 -37.88 19.87
C LEU A 9 23.48 -38.75 19.24
N ILE A 10 23.20 -39.94 19.79
CA ILE A 10 22.20 -40.86 19.22
C ILE A 10 20.82 -40.20 19.12
N SER A 11 20.40 -39.37 20.09
CA SER A 11 19.08 -38.73 20.03
C SER A 11 18.95 -37.81 18.81
N GLU A 12 19.92 -36.93 18.60
CA GLU A 12 19.97 -36.00 17.46
C GLU A 12 20.08 -36.77 16.14
N TYR A 13 20.83 -37.87 16.12
CA TYR A 13 20.91 -38.75 14.94
C TYR A 13 19.58 -39.43 14.63
N VAL A 14 18.86 -39.90 15.66
CA VAL A 14 17.55 -40.55 15.50
C VAL A 14 16.50 -39.55 15.03
N ASP A 15 16.60 -38.28 15.40
CA ASP A 15 15.68 -37.21 14.99
C ASP A 15 16.06 -36.54 13.66
N ASP A 16 17.14 -36.98 13.02
CA ASP A 16 17.68 -36.42 11.77
C ASP A 16 18.19 -34.97 11.92
N GLU A 17 18.63 -34.60 13.13
CA GLU A 17 19.13 -33.26 13.52
C GLU A 17 20.65 -33.21 13.73
N LEU A 18 21.35 -34.35 13.69
CA LEU A 18 22.80 -34.40 13.86
C LEU A 18 23.52 -33.76 12.65
N PRO A 19 24.48 -32.84 12.86
CA PRO A 19 25.27 -32.27 11.77
C PRO A 19 26.08 -33.33 11.00
N GLU A 20 26.16 -33.18 9.68
CA GLU A 20 26.81 -34.15 8.77
C GLU A 20 28.26 -34.49 9.17
N GLU A 21 29.00 -33.54 9.75
CA GLU A 21 30.38 -33.72 10.21
C GLU A 21 30.54 -34.80 11.30
N TRP A 22 29.48 -35.09 12.08
CA TRP A 22 29.49 -36.08 13.15
C TRP A 22 28.85 -37.43 12.76
N VAL A 23 28.12 -37.47 11.64
CA VAL A 23 27.36 -38.65 11.20
C VAL A 23 28.28 -39.83 10.92
N SER A 24 29.33 -39.62 10.10
CA SER A 24 30.27 -40.68 9.71
C SER A 24 30.96 -41.31 10.94
N ASP A 25 31.40 -40.48 11.88
CA ASP A 25 32.06 -40.97 13.10
C ASP A 25 31.10 -41.77 13.98
N LEU A 26 29.84 -41.35 14.06
CA LEU A 26 28.81 -42.04 14.83
C LEU A 26 28.44 -43.40 14.21
N GLU A 27 28.24 -43.44 12.89
CA GLU A 27 27.93 -44.67 12.16
C GLU A 27 29.04 -45.70 12.30
N ASN A 28 30.31 -45.28 12.16
CA ASN A 28 31.47 -46.13 12.41
C ASN A 28 31.47 -46.72 13.83
N HIS A 29 31.06 -45.94 14.84
CA HIS A 29 30.96 -46.45 16.22
C HIS A 29 29.78 -47.43 16.39
N LEU A 30 28.61 -47.14 15.81
CA LEU A 30 27.45 -48.03 15.85
C LEU A 30 27.73 -49.36 15.15
N GLU A 31 28.56 -49.35 14.10
CA GLU A 31 29.07 -50.56 13.45
C GLU A 31 29.96 -51.40 14.38
N GLY A 32 30.81 -50.77 15.19
CA GLY A 32 31.73 -51.46 16.11
C GLY A 32 31.16 -51.80 17.49
N CYS A 33 30.13 -51.09 17.97
CA CYS A 33 29.63 -51.22 19.34
C CYS A 33 28.16 -51.72 19.40
N PRO A 34 27.93 -52.97 19.82
CA PRO A 34 26.58 -53.53 19.87
C PRO A 34 25.70 -52.88 20.94
N ALA A 35 26.28 -52.36 22.03
CA ALA A 35 25.54 -51.68 23.09
C ALA A 35 24.94 -50.36 22.59
N CYS A 36 25.74 -49.51 21.95
CA CYS A 36 25.26 -48.25 21.38
C CYS A 36 24.23 -48.48 20.26
N ARG A 37 24.41 -49.54 19.45
CA ARG A 37 23.43 -49.94 18.44
C ARG A 37 22.12 -50.48 19.02
N ALA A 38 22.13 -51.02 20.24
CA ALA A 38 20.91 -51.39 20.93
C ALA A 38 20.15 -50.14 21.38
N SER A 39 20.84 -49.16 21.96
CA SER A 39 20.26 -47.87 22.36
C SER A 39 19.67 -47.08 21.19
N GLU A 40 20.37 -47.03 20.05
CA GLU A 40 19.87 -46.40 18.82
C GLU A 40 18.59 -47.08 18.31
N ARG A 41 18.53 -48.42 18.34
CA ARG A 41 17.32 -49.16 17.97
C ARG A 41 16.16 -48.92 18.92
N GLU A 42 16.41 -48.94 20.24
CA GLU A 42 15.38 -48.64 21.25
C GLU A 42 14.75 -47.26 21.04
N LEU A 43 15.58 -46.24 20.76
CA LEU A 43 15.09 -44.89 20.48
C LEU A 43 14.29 -44.80 19.17
N ARG A 44 14.75 -45.48 18.11
CA ARG A 44 13.99 -45.55 16.84
C ARG A 44 12.65 -46.25 16.99
N ASP A 45 12.60 -47.31 17.78
CA ASP A 45 11.36 -48.05 18.04
C ASP A 45 10.39 -47.18 18.86
N LEU A 46 10.88 -46.49 19.90
CA LEU A 46 10.09 -45.53 20.67
C LEU A 46 9.54 -44.39 19.79
N ARG A 47 10.38 -43.80 18.91
CA ARG A 47 9.96 -42.77 17.95
C ARG A 47 8.82 -43.29 17.06
N ARG A 48 8.91 -44.53 16.60
CA ARG A 48 7.89 -45.17 15.74
C ARG A 48 6.58 -45.39 16.49
N GLU A 49 6.63 -45.89 17.72
CA GLU A 49 5.46 -46.09 18.57
C GLU A 49 4.73 -44.78 18.88
N ILE A 50 5.48 -43.73 19.27
CA ILE A 50 4.91 -42.41 19.52
C ILE A 50 4.26 -41.85 18.27
N ARG A 51 4.92 -41.94 17.11
CA ARG A 51 4.38 -41.45 15.84
C ARG A 51 3.08 -42.17 15.46
N GLY A 52 3.03 -43.49 15.61
CA GLY A 52 1.82 -44.27 15.38
C GLY A 52 0.68 -43.89 16.33
N ALA A 53 1.00 -43.63 17.62
CA ALA A 53 0.01 -43.16 18.59
C ALA A 53 -0.52 -41.76 18.24
N VAL A 54 0.34 -40.84 17.81
CA VAL A 54 -0.05 -39.47 17.45
C VAL A 54 -0.87 -39.44 16.16
N GLU A 55 -0.54 -40.26 15.15
CA GLU A 55 -1.32 -40.35 13.90
C GLU A 55 -2.77 -40.81 14.14
N SER A 56 -3.03 -41.54 15.21
CA SER A 56 -4.39 -41.94 15.61
C SER A 56 -5.20 -40.81 16.28
N LEU A 57 -4.55 -39.70 16.66
CA LEU A 57 -5.22 -38.58 17.30
C LEU A 57 -5.97 -37.74 16.26
N VAL A 58 -7.29 -37.69 16.40
CA VAL A 58 -8.11 -36.78 15.62
C VAL A 58 -7.95 -35.37 16.20
N PRO A 59 -7.53 -34.37 15.40
CA PRO A 59 -7.44 -33.00 15.87
C PRO A 59 -8.81 -32.49 16.33
N PRO A 60 -8.88 -31.62 17.36
CA PRO A 60 -10.14 -31.08 17.83
C PRO A 60 -10.85 -30.31 16.71
N ARG A 61 -12.18 -30.43 16.64
CA ARG A 61 -13.01 -29.70 15.67
C ARG A 61 -12.73 -28.20 15.79
N GLY A 62 -12.56 -27.52 14.66
CA GLY A 62 -12.32 -26.07 14.64
C GLY A 62 -10.86 -25.66 14.83
N LEU A 63 -9.90 -26.60 14.90
CA LEU A 63 -8.49 -26.27 15.09
C LEU A 63 -7.93 -25.46 13.93
N GLU A 64 -8.26 -25.84 12.70
CA GLU A 64 -7.82 -25.16 11.49
C GLU A 64 -8.31 -23.71 11.47
N GLU A 65 -9.60 -23.48 11.73
CA GLU A 65 -10.18 -22.14 11.77
C GLU A 65 -9.55 -21.28 12.87
N ARG A 66 -9.25 -21.87 14.04
CA ARG A 66 -8.57 -21.17 15.13
C ARG A 66 -7.14 -20.77 14.75
N ILE A 67 -6.37 -21.68 14.14
CA ILE A 67 -5.01 -21.41 13.66
C ILE A 67 -5.06 -20.30 12.61
N ILE A 68 -5.89 -20.47 11.59
CA ILE A 68 -6.06 -19.48 10.51
C ILE A 68 -6.40 -18.13 11.12
N SER A 69 -7.44 -18.05 11.97
CA SER A 69 -7.87 -16.79 12.59
C SER A 69 -6.75 -16.08 13.35
N SER A 70 -5.85 -16.81 14.01
CA SER A 70 -4.72 -16.23 14.73
C SER A 70 -3.69 -15.56 13.82
N LEU A 71 -3.48 -16.09 12.61
CA LEU A 71 -2.60 -15.50 11.60
C LEU A 71 -3.19 -14.19 11.05
N TRP A 72 -4.50 -14.13 10.79
CA TRP A 72 -5.14 -12.89 10.32
C TRP A 72 -5.09 -11.75 11.34
N VAL A 73 -5.05 -12.07 12.64
CA VAL A 73 -4.96 -11.08 13.71
C VAL A 73 -3.57 -10.45 13.77
N SER A 74 -2.51 -11.23 13.56
CA SER A 74 -1.14 -10.71 13.54
C SER A 74 -0.89 -9.83 12.31
N GLU A 75 -1.36 -10.23 11.13
CA GLU A 75 -1.21 -9.45 9.90
C GLU A 75 -1.95 -8.11 9.92
N ARG A 76 -3.17 -8.08 10.49
CA ARG A 76 -3.97 -6.85 10.58
C ARG A 76 -3.27 -5.75 11.35
N LYS A 77 -2.61 -6.08 12.46
CA LYS A 77 -1.88 -5.11 13.29
C LYS A 77 -0.73 -4.47 12.51
N VAL A 78 0.05 -5.27 11.78
CA VAL A 78 1.17 -4.78 10.98
C VAL A 78 0.68 -3.90 9.82
N ARG A 79 -0.37 -4.31 9.11
CA ARG A 79 -0.96 -3.55 8.01
C ARG A 79 -1.54 -2.22 8.48
N GLN A 80 -2.24 -2.21 9.62
CA GLN A 80 -2.84 -1.00 10.18
C GLN A 80 -1.79 0.03 10.58
N VAL A 81 -0.70 -0.39 11.26
CA VAL A 81 0.42 0.51 11.58
C VAL A 81 1.01 1.08 10.29
N ARG A 82 1.32 0.23 9.30
CA ARG A 82 1.88 0.70 8.02
C ARG A 82 0.99 1.72 7.33
N THR A 83 -0.33 1.48 7.27
CA THR A 83 -1.27 2.42 6.64
C THR A 83 -1.31 3.78 7.35
N VAL A 84 -1.32 3.80 8.69
CA VAL A 84 -1.29 5.06 9.46
C VAL A 84 0.00 5.84 9.19
N TRP A 85 1.16 5.17 9.20
CA TRP A 85 2.44 5.82 8.91
C TRP A 85 2.52 6.33 7.47
N THR A 86 2.04 5.57 6.48
CA THR A 86 1.98 6.04 5.08
C THR A 86 1.04 7.23 4.92
N ALA A 87 -0.10 7.23 5.61
CA ALA A 87 -1.04 8.35 5.57
C ALA A 87 -0.41 9.60 6.19
N LEU A 88 0.22 9.50 7.35
CA LEU A 88 0.91 10.62 7.99
C LEU A 88 2.04 11.19 7.12
N LEU A 89 2.83 10.34 6.46
CA LEU A 89 3.88 10.78 5.53
C LEU A 89 3.30 11.52 4.32
N LEU A 90 2.24 10.98 3.71
CA LEU A 90 1.57 11.64 2.58
C LEU A 90 0.95 12.97 3.01
N THR A 91 0.23 13.01 4.13
CA THR A 91 -0.35 14.25 4.65
C THR A 91 0.72 15.30 4.93
N SER A 92 1.85 14.92 5.54
CA SER A 92 2.99 15.80 5.78
C SER A 92 3.59 16.35 4.48
N LEU A 93 3.69 15.52 3.43
CA LEU A 93 4.22 15.92 2.13
C LEU A 93 3.30 16.88 1.36
N PHE A 94 1.99 16.63 1.37
CA PHE A 94 1.02 17.40 0.58
C PHE A 94 0.56 18.69 1.28
N CYS A 95 0.57 18.75 2.61
CA CYS A 95 0.20 19.95 3.37
C CYS A 95 0.96 21.23 2.95
N PRO A 96 2.31 21.25 2.87
CA PRO A 96 3.05 22.45 2.46
C PRO A 96 2.78 22.83 0.99
N PHE A 97 2.57 21.85 0.11
CA PHE A 97 2.25 22.11 -1.29
C PHE A 97 0.91 22.86 -1.43
N PHE A 98 -0.13 22.41 -0.73
CA PHE A 98 -1.43 23.09 -0.72
C PHE A 98 -1.37 24.47 -0.06
N LEU A 99 -0.62 24.61 1.03
CA LEU A 99 -0.42 25.90 1.70
C LEU A 99 0.32 26.92 0.83
N LEU A 100 1.24 26.47 -0.04
CA LEU A 100 1.96 27.34 -0.98
C LEU A 100 1.14 27.65 -2.23
N LEU A 101 0.33 26.71 -2.72
CA LEU A 101 -0.49 26.91 -3.91
C LEU A 101 -1.64 27.90 -3.66
N SER A 102 -2.18 27.94 -2.44
CA SER A 102 -3.25 28.85 -2.01
C SER A 102 -2.93 30.35 -2.24
N PRO A 103 -1.83 30.91 -1.70
CA PRO A 103 -1.48 32.32 -1.90
C PRO A 103 -1.09 32.63 -3.34
N ILE A 104 -0.47 31.68 -4.06
CA ILE A 104 -0.14 31.83 -5.47
C ILE A 104 -1.43 31.99 -6.29
N PHE A 105 -2.40 31.11 -6.08
CA PHE A 105 -3.69 31.16 -6.75
C PHE A 105 -4.45 32.47 -6.41
N ALA A 106 -4.46 32.85 -5.13
CA ALA A 106 -5.07 34.11 -4.70
C ALA A 106 -4.40 35.34 -5.34
N MET A 107 -3.07 35.33 -5.49
CA MET A 107 -2.32 36.38 -6.16
C MET A 107 -2.71 36.50 -7.63
N PHE A 108 -2.81 35.37 -8.35
CA PHE A 108 -3.25 35.36 -9.74
C PHE A 108 -4.66 35.91 -9.91
N LEU A 109 -5.61 35.50 -9.05
CA LEU A 109 -6.98 36.02 -9.07
C LEU A 109 -7.02 37.52 -8.79
N ASN A 110 -6.25 37.99 -7.81
CA ASN A 110 -6.19 39.41 -7.47
C ASN A 110 -5.59 40.23 -8.63
N LEU A 111 -4.49 39.75 -9.23
CA LEU A 111 -3.88 40.41 -10.39
C LEU A 111 -4.85 40.48 -11.58
N ALA A 112 -5.57 39.39 -11.86
CA ALA A 112 -6.58 39.36 -12.91
C ALA A 112 -7.73 40.33 -12.61
N TYR A 113 -8.20 40.39 -11.37
CA TYR A 113 -9.24 41.30 -10.92
C TYR A 113 -8.82 42.77 -11.11
N VAL A 114 -7.65 43.15 -10.60
CA VAL A 114 -7.12 44.52 -10.71
C VAL A 114 -6.87 44.91 -12.17
N SER A 115 -6.30 44.00 -12.96
CA SER A 115 -6.04 44.24 -14.38
C SER A 115 -7.34 44.45 -15.17
N THR A 116 -8.37 43.66 -14.88
CA THR A 116 -9.69 43.80 -15.49
C THR A 116 -10.33 45.13 -15.11
N GLU A 117 -10.24 45.54 -13.85
CA GLU A 117 -10.76 46.83 -13.39
C GLU A 117 -10.03 48.02 -14.04
N ALA A 118 -8.70 47.96 -14.13
CA ALA A 118 -7.89 48.99 -14.77
C ALA A 118 -8.21 49.13 -16.27
N LEU A 119 -8.32 47.99 -16.98
CA LEU A 119 -8.74 47.95 -18.38
C LEU A 119 -10.16 48.47 -18.56
N TRP A 120 -11.07 48.14 -17.64
CA TRP A 120 -12.45 48.63 -17.69
C TRP A 120 -12.51 50.15 -17.54
N ARG A 121 -11.81 50.72 -16.55
CA ARG A 121 -11.79 52.17 -16.31
C ARG A 121 -11.15 52.93 -17.48
N THR A 122 -9.99 52.48 -17.96
CA THR A 122 -9.29 53.12 -19.09
C THR A 122 -10.09 53.00 -20.39
N GLY A 123 -10.64 51.81 -20.68
CA GLY A 123 -11.52 51.59 -21.82
C GLY A 123 -12.77 52.46 -21.77
N PHE A 124 -13.42 52.56 -20.62
CA PHE A 124 -14.62 53.40 -20.44
C PHE A 124 -14.32 54.88 -20.67
N THR A 125 -13.20 55.41 -20.13
CA THR A 125 -12.81 56.81 -20.36
C THR A 125 -12.49 57.12 -21.83
N LEU A 126 -11.87 56.19 -22.55
CA LEU A 126 -11.62 56.33 -23.99
C LEU A 126 -12.94 56.29 -24.78
N LEU A 127 -13.87 55.42 -24.38
CA LEU A 127 -15.20 55.32 -24.99
C LEU A 127 -16.03 56.60 -24.81
N GLU A 128 -15.91 57.26 -23.66
CA GLU A 128 -16.60 58.53 -23.36
C GLU A 128 -16.01 59.72 -24.13
N SER A 129 -14.69 59.70 -24.39
CA SER A 129 -14.02 60.73 -25.20
C SER A 129 -14.16 60.54 -26.72
N ALA A 130 -14.76 59.44 -27.18
CA ALA A 130 -14.85 59.09 -28.59
C ALA A 130 -16.03 59.80 -29.30
N PRO A 131 -15.91 60.14 -30.60
CA PRO A 131 -17.01 60.70 -31.37
C PRO A 131 -18.18 59.71 -31.46
N ALA A 132 -19.42 60.23 -31.42
CA ALA A 132 -20.67 59.47 -31.32
C ALA A 132 -20.83 58.23 -32.24
N PRO A 133 -20.38 58.21 -33.51
CA PRO A 133 -20.52 57.00 -34.34
C PRO A 133 -19.61 55.84 -33.88
N LEU A 134 -18.44 56.13 -33.30
CA LEU A 134 -17.51 55.10 -32.85
C LEU A 134 -17.99 54.41 -31.56
N SER A 135 -18.51 55.17 -30.59
CA SER A 135 -19.01 54.61 -29.33
C SER A 135 -20.22 53.67 -29.52
N LEU A 136 -21.13 54.01 -30.44
CA LEU A 136 -22.23 53.13 -30.86
C LEU A 136 -21.71 51.82 -31.49
N SER A 137 -20.71 51.91 -32.36
CA SER A 137 -20.14 50.71 -33.03
C SER A 137 -19.47 49.75 -32.03
N LEU A 138 -18.72 50.27 -31.06
CA LEU A 138 -18.08 49.50 -29.99
C LEU A 138 -19.11 48.88 -29.04
N GLY A 139 -20.17 49.61 -28.68
CA GLY A 139 -21.25 49.10 -27.85
C GLY A 139 -22.00 47.93 -28.50
N VAL A 140 -22.34 48.06 -29.79
CA VAL A 140 -22.98 46.98 -30.56
C VAL A 140 -22.05 45.77 -30.73
N ALA A 141 -20.76 46.00 -30.99
CA ALA A 141 -19.76 44.93 -31.06
C ALA A 141 -19.62 44.19 -29.72
N GLY A 142 -19.59 44.92 -28.61
CA GLY A 142 -19.55 44.32 -27.26
C GLY A 142 -20.77 43.44 -26.96
N LEU A 143 -21.99 43.92 -27.28
CA LEU A 143 -23.22 43.14 -27.14
C LEU A 143 -23.22 41.88 -28.01
N LEU A 144 -22.72 41.98 -29.25
CA LEU A 144 -22.56 40.82 -30.14
C LEU A 144 -21.59 39.79 -29.56
N VAL A 145 -20.41 40.21 -29.10
CA VAL A 145 -19.41 39.32 -28.47
C VAL A 145 -19.98 38.66 -27.22
N MET A 146 -20.68 39.41 -26.37
CA MET A 146 -21.27 38.88 -25.14
C MET A 146 -22.39 37.87 -25.45
N GLY A 147 -23.22 38.15 -26.46
CA GLY A 147 -24.26 37.23 -26.96
C GLY A 147 -23.67 35.97 -27.58
N LEU A 148 -22.61 36.09 -28.39
CA LEU A 148 -21.92 34.96 -29.02
C LEU A 148 -21.21 34.10 -27.97
N GLY A 149 -20.54 34.73 -27.00
CA GLY A 149 -19.89 34.04 -25.88
C GLY A 149 -20.89 33.26 -25.04
N GLY A 150 -22.02 33.87 -24.66
CA GLY A 150 -23.11 33.18 -23.96
C GLY A 150 -23.70 32.03 -24.76
N TYR A 151 -23.87 32.20 -26.08
CA TYR A 151 -24.32 31.13 -26.98
C TYR A 151 -23.33 29.95 -27.03
N LEU A 152 -22.03 30.24 -27.15
CA LEU A 152 -20.98 29.21 -27.18
C LEU A 152 -20.89 28.44 -25.87
N VAL A 153 -20.92 29.14 -24.72
CA VAL A 153 -20.93 28.48 -23.41
C VAL A 153 -22.17 27.60 -23.24
N ARG A 154 -23.35 28.11 -23.63
CA ARG A 154 -24.59 27.32 -23.58
C ARG A 154 -24.57 26.10 -24.49
N ARG A 155 -23.93 26.23 -25.66
CA ARG A 155 -23.72 25.11 -26.58
C ARG A 155 -22.76 24.08 -25.99
N LEU A 156 -21.63 24.53 -25.47
CA LEU A 156 -20.63 23.66 -24.83
C LEU A 156 -21.24 22.88 -23.67
N LEU A 157 -22.01 23.55 -22.79
CA LEU A 157 -22.71 22.91 -21.66
C LEU A 157 -23.79 21.91 -22.09
N ARG A 158 -24.39 22.08 -23.28
CA ARG A 158 -25.36 21.14 -23.83
C ARG A 158 -24.69 19.93 -24.47
N ASP A 159 -23.49 20.13 -25.02
CA ASP A 159 -22.71 19.11 -25.72
C ASP A 159 -21.78 18.32 -24.79
N ILE A 160 -21.73 18.60 -23.48
CA ILE A 160 -21.08 17.71 -22.49
C ILE A 160 -22.01 16.53 -22.24
N PRO A 161 -21.71 15.31 -22.75
CA PRO A 161 -22.54 14.15 -22.49
C PRO A 161 -22.45 13.81 -21.00
N ALA A 162 -23.59 13.73 -20.32
CA ALA A 162 -23.70 13.36 -18.90
C ALA A 162 -23.26 11.91 -18.59
N ASN A 163 -22.57 11.23 -19.51
CA ASN A 163 -22.29 9.79 -19.48
C ASN A 163 -20.83 9.41 -19.16
N GLU A 164 -19.89 10.36 -19.06
CA GLU A 164 -18.48 10.04 -18.74
C GLU A 164 -18.08 10.32 -17.27
N VAL A 165 -19.00 10.79 -16.42
CA VAL A 165 -18.69 11.14 -15.01
C VAL A 165 -19.11 10.05 -14.01
N PHE A 166 -19.78 8.97 -14.46
CA PHE A 166 -20.27 7.88 -13.59
C PHE A 166 -19.78 6.47 -13.96
N SER A 167 -18.64 6.33 -14.64
CA SER A 167 -17.95 5.04 -14.84
C SER A 167 -16.57 5.02 -14.23
#